data_AF-A0A857VEC2-F1
#
_entry.id   AF-A0A857VEC2-F1
#
_cell.length_a   1.000
_cell.length_b   1.000
_cell.length_c   1.000
_cell.angle_alpha   90.00
_cell.angle_beta   90.00
_cell.angle_gamma   90.00
#
_symmetry.space_group_name_H-M   'P 1'
#
loop_
_entity.id
_entity.type
_entity.pdbx_description
1 polymer ?
#
loop_
_entity_poly.entity_id
_entity_poly.type
_entity_poly.pdbx_seq_one_letter_code
_entity_poly.pdbx_strand_id
1 'polypeptide(L)'
;MVATITLSSIVKQLASDYPEYQFRAGDVFSWSHHSRTITYINEASPAATAQLLHETAHAILDHHHYTRDIDLIAMERQAWELAVHQLAPRYNITLTMNDDVVQDALDSYRKWLHARSTCPTCSAVGIEIAKHHYRCLHCASNWRVNEARSCELRRYRK
;
A
#
# COMPACT_ATOMS: atom_id res chain seq x y z
N MET A 1 14.94 -7.05 31.33
CA MET A 1 13.63 -6.50 30.93
C MET A 1 13.80 -5.89 29.55
N VAL A 2 13.22 -6.48 28.51
CA VAL A 2 13.22 -5.87 27.18
C VAL A 2 12.20 -4.73 27.24
N ALA A 3 12.66 -3.49 27.11
CA ALA A 3 11.76 -2.35 27.05
C ALA A 3 10.82 -2.56 25.85
N THR A 4 9.51 -2.63 26.10
CA THR A 4 8.51 -2.66 25.05
C THR A 4 8.63 -1.36 24.26
N ILE A 5 9.09 -1.46 23.01
CA ILE A 5 9.20 -0.31 22.12
C ILE A 5 7.78 0.22 21.85
N THR A 6 7.52 1.48 22.21
CA THR A 6 6.23 2.12 21.94
C THR A 6 6.23 2.75 20.56
N LEU A 7 5.05 2.85 19.94
CA LEU A 7 4.88 3.56 18.66
C LEU A 7 5.46 4.99 18.73
N SER A 8 5.22 5.69 19.85
CA SER A 8 5.76 7.03 20.09
C SER A 8 7.29 7.08 20.12
N SER A 9 7.97 6.01 20.57
CA SER A 9 9.43 5.90 20.52
C SER A 9 9.90 5.72 19.09
N ILE A 10 9.23 4.85 18.31
CA ILE A 10 9.56 4.61 16.90
C ILE A 10 9.37 5.88 16.07
N VAL A 11 8.26 6.59 16.24
CA VAL A 11 8.02 7.86 15.54
C VAL A 11 9.14 8.87 15.81
N LYS A 12 9.62 8.98 17.06
CA LYS A 12 10.74 9.86 17.40
C LYS A 12 12.05 9.44 16.72
N GLN A 13 12.34 8.14 16.69
CA GLN A 13 13.52 7.60 16.02
C GLN A 13 13.46 7.84 14.51
N LEU A 14 12.33 7.54 13.87
CA LEU A 14 12.09 7.78 12.46
C LEU A 14 12.21 9.27 12.09
N ALA A 15 11.60 10.15 12.88
CA ALA A 15 11.70 11.61 12.66
C ALA A 15 13.14 12.13 12.83
N SER A 16 13.96 11.47 13.63
CA SER A 16 15.39 11.79 13.77
C SER A 16 16.21 11.25 12.60
N ASP A 17 15.90 10.05 12.12
CA ASP A 17 16.64 9.38 11.03
C ASP A 17 16.29 9.96 9.65
N TYR A 18 15.06 10.44 9.48
CA TYR A 18 14.52 10.99 8.23
C TYR A 18 13.94 12.41 8.44
N PRO A 19 14.77 13.42 8.73
CA PRO A 19 14.33 14.78 9.05
C PRO A 19 13.63 15.50 7.88
N GLU A 20 13.76 15.01 6.66
CA GLU A 20 13.07 15.50 5.47
C GLU A 20 11.56 15.16 5.42
N TYR A 21 11.12 14.20 6.24
CA TYR A 21 9.73 13.78 6.33
C TYR A 21 9.08 14.27 7.63
N GLN A 22 7.80 14.63 7.53
CA GLN A 22 6.99 15.01 8.67
C GLN A 22 6.16 13.83 9.15
N PHE A 23 6.23 13.52 10.45
CA PHE A 23 5.39 12.50 11.06
C PHE A 23 4.24 13.17 11.81
N ARG A 24 3.00 12.82 11.44
CA ARG A 24 1.80 13.42 12.05
C ARG A 24 0.80 12.33 12.46
N ALA A 25 0.26 12.46 13.66
CA ALA A 25 -0.87 11.63 14.06
C ALA A 25 -2.13 12.00 13.26
N GLY A 26 -2.92 11.02 12.87
CA GLY A 26 -4.20 11.20 12.17
C GLY A 26 -5.06 9.95 12.22
N ASP A 27 -6.10 9.91 11.38
CA ASP A 27 -7.12 8.85 11.41
C ASP A 27 -6.82 7.68 10.46
N VAL A 28 -5.82 7.83 9.59
CA VAL A 28 -5.40 6.82 8.61
C VAL A 28 -3.89 6.76 8.49
N PHE A 29 -3.35 5.58 8.17
CA PHE A 29 -1.97 5.45 7.69
C PHE A 29 -1.90 5.95 6.25
N SER A 30 -0.99 6.88 5.97
CA SER A 30 -0.76 7.36 4.59
C SER A 30 0.54 8.13 4.43
N TRP A 31 1.16 7.97 3.27
CA TRP A 31 2.22 8.81 2.75
C TRP A 31 1.68 9.86 1.76
N SER A 32 2.06 11.12 1.98
CA SER A 32 1.81 12.23 1.07
C SER A 32 3.11 12.80 0.52
N HIS A 33 3.39 12.51 -0.75
CA HIS A 33 4.57 13.03 -1.45
C HIS A 33 4.61 14.57 -1.52
N HIS A 34 3.46 15.22 -1.78
CA HIS A 34 3.39 16.68 -1.93
C HIS A 34 3.78 17.42 -0.64
N SER A 35 3.26 16.97 0.50
CA SER A 35 3.55 17.60 1.81
C SER A 35 4.71 16.93 2.55
N ARG A 36 5.32 15.91 1.95
CA ARG A 36 6.32 15.03 2.58
C ARG A 36 5.90 14.56 3.97
N THR A 37 4.66 14.10 4.09
CA THR A 37 4.04 13.78 5.38
C THR A 37 3.66 12.32 5.46
N ILE A 38 4.12 11.65 6.52
CA ILE A 38 3.72 10.32 6.96
C ILE A 38 2.67 10.50 8.07
N THR A 39 1.43 10.13 7.77
CA THR A 39 0.34 10.12 8.73
C THR A 39 0.24 8.75 9.37
N TYR A 40 0.09 8.70 10.69
CA TYR A 40 -0.03 7.45 11.44
C TYR A 40 -1.15 7.51 12.47
N ILE A 41 -1.77 6.36 12.74
CA ILE A 41 -2.74 6.25 13.83
C ILE A 41 -1.96 6.03 15.13
N ASN A 42 -2.22 6.85 16.15
CA ASN A 42 -1.55 6.76 17.44
C ASN A 42 -2.15 5.63 18.31
N GLU A 43 -1.88 4.39 17.91
CA GLU A 43 -2.34 3.19 18.59
C GLU A 43 -1.16 2.33 19.07
N ALA A 44 -1.28 1.76 20.26
CA ALA A 44 -0.27 0.84 20.80
C ALA A 44 -0.50 -0.60 20.29
N SER A 45 -0.23 -0.85 19.01
CA SER A 45 -0.31 -2.19 18.42
C SER A 45 0.91 -2.53 17.53
N PRO A 46 1.32 -3.81 17.43
CA PRO A 46 2.34 -4.24 16.47
C PRO A 46 1.95 -3.92 15.02
N ALA A 47 0.66 -4.06 14.70
CA ALA A 47 0.12 -3.74 13.38
C ALA A 47 0.26 -2.25 13.05
N ALA A 48 -0.02 -1.35 13.99
CA ALA A 48 0.19 0.09 13.81
C ALA A 48 1.66 0.44 13.55
N THR A 49 2.58 -0.26 14.23
CA THR A 49 4.02 -0.10 13.99
C THR A 49 4.40 -0.59 12.59
N ALA A 50 3.91 -1.75 12.17
CA ALA A 50 4.15 -2.29 10.83
C ALA A 50 3.65 -1.35 9.73
N GLN A 51 2.43 -0.79 9.89
CA GLN A 51 1.85 0.19 8.97
C GLN A 51 2.67 1.49 8.93
N LEU A 52 3.13 1.99 10.07
CA LEU A 52 4.03 3.16 10.11
C LEU A 52 5.34 2.91 9.33
N LEU A 53 5.94 1.73 9.48
CA LEU A 53 7.13 1.36 8.71
C LEU A 53 6.82 1.28 7.21
N HIS A 54 5.66 0.75 6.84
CA HIS A 54 5.20 0.68 5.45
C HIS A 54 5.05 2.07 4.82
N GLU A 55 4.37 3.02 5.49
CA GLU A 55 4.25 4.39 4.98
C GLU A 55 5.60 5.11 4.92
N THR A 56 6.49 4.83 5.87
CA THR A 56 7.88 5.34 5.82
C THR A 56 8.62 4.78 4.60
N ALA A 57 8.43 3.49 4.29
CA ALA A 57 9.03 2.88 3.11
C ALA A 57 8.54 3.50 1.81
N HIS A 58 7.25 3.86 1.71
CA HIS A 58 6.73 4.65 0.58
C HIS A 58 7.45 5.98 0.42
N ALA A 59 7.76 6.67 1.53
CA ALA A 59 8.50 7.92 1.50
C ALA A 59 9.95 7.73 0.99
N ILE A 60 10.64 6.71 1.51
CA ILE A 60 12.04 6.40 1.15
C ILE A 60 12.16 5.99 -0.32
N LEU A 61 11.21 5.20 -0.83
CA LEU A 61 11.17 4.75 -2.23
C LEU A 61 10.63 5.82 -3.19
N ASP A 62 10.26 7.00 -2.67
CA ASP A 62 9.66 8.09 -3.43
C ASP A 62 8.39 7.65 -4.21
N HIS A 63 7.57 6.80 -3.60
CA HIS A 63 6.35 6.31 -4.22
C HIS A 63 5.28 7.41 -4.29
N HIS A 64 4.98 7.88 -5.51
CA HIS A 64 3.98 8.93 -5.72
C HIS A 64 3.12 8.77 -6.99
N HIS A 65 3.52 7.91 -7.93
CA HIS A 65 2.80 7.70 -9.18
C HIS A 65 2.91 6.26 -9.69
N TYR A 66 1.81 5.76 -10.27
CA TYR A 66 1.77 4.51 -11.01
C TYR A 66 0.95 4.69 -12.30
N THR A 67 1.34 3.95 -13.34
CA THR A 67 0.70 4.06 -14.66
C THR A 67 -0.38 3.00 -14.84
N ARG A 68 -0.07 1.75 -14.47
CA ARG A 68 -0.94 0.59 -14.57
C ARG A 68 -1.28 0.06 -13.18
N ASP A 69 -2.39 -0.63 -13.08
CA ASP A 69 -2.85 -1.19 -11.81
C ASP A 69 -1.91 -2.29 -11.30
N ILE A 70 -1.17 -2.95 -12.18
CA ILE A 70 -0.10 -3.89 -11.82
C ILE A 70 1.14 -3.18 -11.25
N ASP A 71 1.39 -1.93 -11.62
CA ASP A 71 2.52 -1.17 -11.09
C ASP A 71 2.26 -0.81 -9.62
N LEU A 72 0.99 -0.54 -9.27
CA LEU A 72 0.60 -0.27 -7.88
C LEU A 72 0.94 -1.45 -6.97
N ILE A 73 0.55 -2.68 -7.31
CA ILE A 73 0.88 -3.85 -6.47
C ILE A 73 2.40 -4.08 -6.37
N ALA A 74 3.16 -3.75 -7.40
CA ALA A 74 4.62 -3.81 -7.34
C ALA A 74 5.17 -2.79 -6.34
N MET A 75 4.65 -1.56 -6.33
CA MET A 75 5.00 -0.52 -5.37
C MET A 75 4.63 -0.92 -3.93
N GLU A 76 3.42 -1.41 -3.69
CA GLU A 76 2.99 -1.88 -2.37
C GLU A 76 3.91 -2.98 -1.85
N ARG A 77 4.27 -3.95 -2.71
CA ARG A 77 5.20 -5.03 -2.35
C ARG A 77 6.59 -4.49 -2.03
N GLN A 78 7.12 -3.57 -2.83
CA GLN A 78 8.43 -2.96 -2.58
C GLN A 78 8.47 -2.21 -1.25
N ALA A 79 7.40 -1.48 -0.90
CA ALA A 79 7.29 -0.80 0.38
C ALA A 79 7.30 -1.80 1.55
N TRP A 80 6.54 -2.90 1.45
CA TRP A 80 6.59 -3.97 2.47
C TRP A 80 7.95 -4.67 2.54
N GLU A 81 8.59 -4.95 1.41
CA GLU A 81 9.94 -5.52 1.38
C GLU A 81 10.95 -4.61 2.08
N LEU A 82 10.93 -3.30 1.83
CA LEU A 82 11.83 -2.35 2.51
C LEU A 82 11.50 -2.23 4.00
N ALA A 83 10.21 -2.18 4.37
CA ALA A 83 9.77 -2.14 5.76
C ALA A 83 10.25 -3.38 6.54
N VAL A 84 10.10 -4.57 5.96
CA VAL A 84 10.47 -5.85 6.58
C VAL A 84 11.99 -6.06 6.61
N HIS A 85 12.68 -5.82 5.49
CA HIS A 85 14.08 -6.22 5.36
C HIS A 85 15.08 -5.15 5.82
N GLN A 86 14.67 -3.87 5.89
CA GLN A 86 15.56 -2.77 6.24
C GLN A 86 15.09 -2.03 7.50
N LEU A 87 13.84 -1.56 7.53
CA LEU A 87 13.38 -0.72 8.64
C LEU A 87 13.16 -1.51 9.93
N ALA A 88 12.45 -2.64 9.87
CA ALA A 88 12.12 -3.41 11.06
C ALA A 88 13.37 -3.87 11.83
N PRO A 89 14.41 -4.46 11.18
CA PRO A 89 15.66 -4.80 11.85
C PRO A 89 16.40 -3.58 12.42
N ARG A 90 16.41 -2.44 11.70
CA ARG A 90 17.06 -1.20 12.15
C ARG A 90 16.51 -0.71 13.49
N TYR A 91 15.22 -0.87 13.73
CA TYR A 91 14.55 -0.45 14.96
C TYR A 91 14.28 -1.60 15.94
N ASN A 92 14.90 -2.77 15.74
CA ASN A 92 14.71 -3.97 16.56
C ASN A 92 13.23 -4.41 16.67
N ILE A 93 12.48 -4.28 15.57
CA ILE A 93 11.10 -4.75 15.43
C ILE A 93 11.14 -6.09 14.71
N THR A 94 10.40 -7.08 15.23
CA THR A 94 10.15 -8.33 14.52
C THR A 94 8.97 -8.13 13.58
N LEU A 95 9.24 -8.13 12.28
CA LEU A 95 8.23 -8.09 11.22
C LEU A 95 8.73 -9.00 10.09
N THR A 96 7.85 -9.82 9.53
CA THR A 96 8.17 -10.70 8.41
C THR A 96 7.19 -10.52 7.27
N MET A 97 7.58 -10.91 6.06
CA MET A 97 6.67 -10.89 4.91
C MET A 97 5.46 -11.83 5.09
N ASN A 98 5.54 -12.81 5.99
CA ASN A 98 4.47 -13.78 6.21
C ASN A 98 3.50 -13.34 7.33
N ASP A 99 3.73 -12.20 7.98
CA ASP A 99 2.85 -11.73 9.04
C ASP A 99 1.50 -11.29 8.46
N ASP A 100 0.42 -11.55 9.21
CA ASP A 100 -0.96 -11.31 8.76
C ASP A 100 -1.17 -9.87 8.28
N VAL A 101 -0.62 -8.88 8.99
CA VAL A 101 -0.72 -7.45 8.60
C VAL A 101 -0.15 -7.17 7.20
N VAL A 102 0.91 -7.88 6.80
CA VAL A 102 1.54 -7.74 5.48
C VAL A 102 0.73 -8.48 4.42
N GLN A 103 0.36 -9.73 4.70
CA GLN A 103 -0.38 -10.55 3.74
C GLN A 103 -1.79 -10.01 3.50
N ASP A 104 -2.51 -9.59 4.55
CA ASP A 104 -3.84 -9.01 4.44
C ASP A 104 -3.83 -7.71 3.63
N ALA A 105 -2.81 -6.86 3.83
CA ALA A 105 -2.63 -5.64 3.04
C ALA A 105 -2.43 -5.98 1.55
N LEU A 106 -1.49 -6.87 1.23
CA LEU A 106 -1.23 -7.28 -0.15
C LEU A 106 -2.42 -8.00 -0.79
N ASP A 107 -3.14 -8.83 -0.03
CA ASP A 107 -4.33 -9.54 -0.50
C ASP A 107 -5.49 -8.60 -0.78
N SER A 108 -5.65 -7.53 0.01
CA SER A 108 -6.63 -6.47 -0.27
C SER A 108 -6.43 -5.90 -1.67
N TYR A 109 -5.18 -5.57 -2.04
CA TYR A 109 -4.85 -5.10 -3.38
C TYR A 109 -5.03 -6.17 -4.46
N ARG A 110 -4.64 -7.43 -4.20
CA ARG A 110 -4.85 -8.54 -5.16
C ARG A 110 -6.33 -8.75 -5.46
N LYS A 111 -7.18 -8.73 -4.43
CA LYS A 111 -8.64 -8.83 -4.57
C LYS A 111 -9.22 -7.65 -5.35
N TRP A 112 -8.77 -6.43 -5.05
CA TRP A 112 -9.16 -5.23 -5.79
C TRP A 112 -8.76 -5.30 -7.28
N LEU A 113 -7.51 -5.66 -7.58
CA LEU A 113 -7.01 -5.80 -8.95
C LEU A 113 -7.75 -6.90 -9.70
N HIS A 114 -7.97 -8.05 -9.04
CA HIS A 114 -8.76 -9.14 -9.60
C HIS A 114 -10.15 -8.66 -9.99
N ALA A 115 -10.86 -8.01 -9.07
CA ALA A 115 -12.17 -7.45 -9.34
C ALA A 115 -12.15 -6.42 -10.49
N ARG A 116 -11.13 -5.57 -10.62
CA ARG A 116 -11.04 -4.63 -11.76
C ARG A 116 -10.83 -5.35 -13.10
N SER A 117 -10.02 -6.40 -13.07
CA SER A 117 -9.69 -7.23 -14.24
C SER A 117 -10.79 -8.24 -14.63
N THR A 118 -11.79 -8.48 -13.79
CA THR A 118 -12.90 -9.40 -14.11
C THR A 118 -13.81 -8.79 -15.20
N CYS A 119 -13.93 -9.50 -16.32
CA CYS A 119 -14.79 -9.10 -17.42
C CYS A 119 -16.26 -9.06 -16.99
N PRO A 120 -16.98 -7.94 -17.20
CA PRO A 120 -18.38 -7.83 -16.82
C PRO A 120 -19.34 -8.62 -17.74
N THR A 121 -18.85 -9.24 -18.81
CA THR A 121 -19.66 -10.02 -19.78
C THR A 121 -19.58 -11.52 -19.53
N CYS A 122 -18.38 -12.06 -19.32
CA CYS A 122 -18.15 -13.51 -19.25
C CYS A 122 -17.38 -13.95 -18.00
N SER A 123 -17.08 -13.03 -17.08
CA SER A 123 -16.36 -13.28 -15.83
C SER A 123 -14.90 -13.77 -15.98
N ALA A 124 -14.39 -13.94 -17.20
CA ALA A 124 -12.98 -14.19 -17.45
C ALA A 124 -12.11 -12.99 -17.03
N VAL A 125 -10.84 -13.23 -16.70
CA VAL A 125 -9.88 -12.16 -16.43
C VAL A 125 -9.45 -11.50 -17.74
N GLY A 126 -9.53 -10.18 -17.79
CA GLY A 126 -8.96 -9.37 -18.86
C GLY A 126 -7.65 -8.71 -18.46
N ILE A 127 -7.05 -8.04 -19.44
CA ILE A 127 -5.78 -7.32 -19.29
C ILE A 127 -6.03 -5.81 -19.36
N GLU A 128 -5.26 -5.05 -18.59
CA GLU A 128 -5.25 -3.58 -18.71
C GLU A 128 -4.48 -3.18 -19.98
N ILE A 129 -5.18 -2.59 -20.94
CA ILE A 129 -4.63 -2.17 -22.24
C ILE A 129 -4.21 -0.69 -22.24
N ALA A 130 -4.80 0.11 -21.35
CA ALA A 130 -4.46 1.50 -21.07
C ALA A 130 -4.97 1.84 -19.67
N LYS A 131 -4.54 2.95 -19.08
CA LYS A 131 -4.95 3.36 -17.73
C LYS A 131 -6.47 3.28 -17.56
N HIS A 132 -6.92 2.46 -16.62
CA HIS A 132 -8.33 2.21 -16.30
C HIS A 132 -9.16 1.55 -17.43
N HIS A 133 -8.53 1.02 -18.46
CA HIS A 133 -9.18 0.38 -19.61
C HIS A 133 -8.72 -1.06 -19.74
N TYR A 134 -9.68 -1.96 -19.73
CA TYR A 134 -9.44 -3.39 -19.78
C TYR A 134 -10.05 -4.03 -21.03
N ARG A 135 -9.42 -5.12 -21.48
CA ARG A 135 -9.88 -5.95 -22.58
C ARG A 135 -9.92 -7.42 -22.15
N CYS A 136 -11.05 -8.08 -22.43
CA CYS A 136 -11.18 -9.51 -22.24
C CYS A 136 -10.52 -10.25 -23.40
N LEU A 137 -9.68 -11.24 -23.10
CA LEU A 137 -9.07 -12.10 -24.12
C LEU A 137 -10.02 -13.22 -24.59
N HIS A 138 -11.05 -13.55 -23.79
CA HIS A 138 -12.00 -14.61 -24.10
C HIS A 138 -13.14 -14.13 -25.02
N CYS A 139 -13.82 -13.04 -24.67
CA CYS A 139 -14.98 -12.52 -25.43
C CYS A 139 -14.71 -11.20 -26.15
N ALA A 140 -13.49 -10.68 -26.12
CA ALA A 140 -13.08 -9.41 -26.73
C ALA A 140 -13.77 -8.13 -26.20
N SER A 141 -14.67 -8.23 -25.20
CA SER A 141 -15.31 -7.08 -24.55
C SER A 141 -14.27 -6.11 -23.96
N ASN A 142 -14.58 -4.81 -24.02
CA ASN A 142 -13.79 -3.75 -23.41
C ASN A 142 -14.61 -3.04 -22.34
N TRP A 143 -13.97 -2.69 -21.22
CA TRP A 143 -14.62 -1.89 -20.16
C TRP A 143 -13.64 -0.89 -19.56
N ARG A 144 -14.21 0.17 -19.01
CA ARG A 144 -13.50 1.18 -18.24
C ARG A 144 -13.85 1.03 -16.77
N VAL A 145 -12.87 1.23 -15.89
CA VAL A 145 -13.06 1.27 -14.44
C VAL A 145 -12.89 2.71 -13.93
N ASN A 146 -13.51 3.03 -12.79
CA ASN A 146 -13.11 4.20 -11.99
C ASN A 146 -11.81 3.90 -11.22
N GLU A 147 -11.26 4.91 -10.56
CA GLU A 147 -10.03 4.77 -9.76
C GLU A 147 -10.19 3.77 -8.61
N ALA A 148 -11.32 3.80 -7.89
CA ALA A 148 -11.79 2.77 -6.97
C ALA A 148 -10.82 2.35 -5.84
N ARG A 149 -9.81 3.15 -5.47
CA ARG A 149 -8.98 2.86 -4.27
C ARG A 149 -9.69 3.28 -2.99
N SER A 150 -10.43 4.38 -3.03
CA SER A 150 -11.17 4.95 -1.89
C SER A 150 -12.69 4.95 -2.09
N CYS A 151 -13.18 4.31 -3.16
CA CYS A 151 -14.60 4.27 -3.48
C CYS A 151 -14.99 2.93 -4.11
N GLU A 152 -16.30 2.67 -4.18
CA GLU A 152 -16.84 1.45 -4.78
C GLU A 152 -16.41 1.30 -6.25
N LEU A 153 -16.06 0.07 -6.64
CA LEU A 153 -15.68 -0.25 -8.00
C LEU A 153 -16.89 -0.17 -8.95
N ARG A 154 -16.77 0.69 -9.96
CA ARG A 154 -17.74 0.84 -11.05
C ARG A 154 -17.10 0.45 -12.38
N ARG A 155 -17.82 -0.38 -13.15
CA ARG A 155 -17.40 -0.84 -14.48
C ARG A 155 -18.34 -0.27 -15.54
N TYR A 156 -17.80 0.47 -16.50
CA TYR A 156 -18.53 1.10 -17.59
C TYR A 156 -18.24 0.33 -18.88
N ARG A 157 -19.29 -0.24 -19.48
CA ARG A 157 -19.18 -0.86 -20.80
C ARG A 157 -19.10 0.23 -21.87
N LYS A 158 -18.33 -0.02 -22.91
CA LYS A 158 -18.46 0.73 -24.16
C LYS A 158 -19.59 0.14 -24.99
#